data_AF-A0A6L7G8N7-F1
#
_entry.id   AF-A0A6L7G8N7-F1
#
_cell.length_a   1.000
_cell.length_b   1.000
_cell.length_c   1.000
_cell.angle_alpha   90.00
_cell.angle_beta   90.00
_cell.angle_gamma   90.00
#
_symmetry.space_group_name_H-M   'P 1'
#
loop_
_entity.id
_entity.type
_entity.pdbx_description
1 polymer ?
#
loop_
_entity_poly.entity_id
_entity_poly.type
_entity_poly.pdbx_seq_one_letter_code
_entity_poly.pdbx_strand_id
1 'polypeptide(L)'
;MTHDELEKLFRLGDTSNEAIRLRLIAARVSTGLGQKDVADAVGIAKQTYHSQEGRGAPSIATARYFYRAHGIDFNFLFHGDFVQLNPEVRERLAAAAQSEAG
;
A
#
# COMPACT_ATOMS: atom_id res chain seq x y z
N MET A 1 15.91 -3.30 -8.43
CA MET A 1 15.69 -1.85 -8.58
C MET A 1 16.72 -1.12 -7.75
N THR A 2 17.27 -0.02 -8.26
CA THR A 2 18.14 0.88 -7.50
C THR A 2 17.34 1.65 -6.45
N HIS A 3 18.01 2.35 -5.54
CA HIS A 3 17.34 3.17 -4.53
C HIS A 3 16.49 4.27 -5.18
N ASP A 4 17.06 5.05 -6.10
CA ASP A 4 16.36 6.12 -6.83
C ASP A 4 15.17 5.62 -7.65
N GLU A 5 15.25 4.41 -8.22
CA GLU A 5 14.13 3.79 -8.92
C GLU A 5 12.98 3.48 -7.96
N LEU A 6 13.27 3.04 -6.74
CA LEU A 6 12.27 2.76 -5.72
C LEU A 6 11.66 4.05 -5.16
N GLU A 7 12.45 5.11 -4.95
CA GLU A 7 11.95 6.42 -4.53
C GLU A 7 10.91 6.96 -5.52
N LYS A 8 11.22 6.89 -6.82
CA LYS A 8 10.30 7.31 -7.89
C LYS A 8 9.07 6.42 -7.96
N LEU A 9 9.25 5.10 -7.89
CA LEU A 9 8.14 4.14 -7.97
C LEU A 9 7.15 4.32 -6.82
N PHE A 10 7.65 4.46 -5.59
CA PHE A 10 6.83 4.61 -4.39
C PHE A 10 6.44 6.06 -4.10
N ARG A 11 6.90 7.01 -4.93
CA ARG A 11 6.66 8.44 -4.76
C ARG A 11 7.05 8.91 -3.35
N LEU A 12 8.28 8.60 -2.95
CA LEU A 12 8.81 8.96 -1.64
C LEU A 12 8.65 10.46 -1.38
N GLY A 13 8.05 10.81 -0.23
CA GLY A 13 7.79 12.20 0.15
C GLY A 13 6.44 12.75 -0.31
N ASP A 14 5.80 12.14 -1.31
CA ASP A 14 4.51 12.60 -1.82
C ASP A 14 3.37 12.06 -0.96
N THR A 15 2.81 12.91 -0.10
CA THR A 15 1.66 12.59 0.76
C THR A 15 0.31 12.93 0.11
N SER A 16 0.27 13.18 -1.20
CA SER A 16 -0.99 13.38 -1.91
C SER A 16 -1.86 12.12 -1.87
N ASN A 17 -3.17 12.31 -1.95
CA ASN A 17 -4.13 11.21 -2.04
C ASN A 17 -3.82 10.27 -3.21
N GLU A 18 -3.32 10.78 -4.33
CA GLU A 18 -2.99 9.94 -5.49
C GLU A 18 -1.77 9.04 -5.22
N ALA A 19 -0.75 9.56 -4.56
CA ALA A 19 0.40 8.76 -4.15
C ALA A 19 0.03 7.72 -3.08
N ILE A 20 -0.82 8.07 -2.12
CA ILE A 20 -1.30 7.12 -1.10
C ILE A 20 -2.19 6.06 -1.75
N ARG A 21 -3.06 6.42 -2.70
CA ARG A 21 -3.88 5.50 -3.49
C ARG A 21 -3.01 4.46 -4.18
N LEU A 22 -1.99 4.88 -4.92
CA LEU A 22 -1.05 3.98 -5.60
C LEU A 22 -0.44 2.99 -4.61
N ARG A 23 0.05 3.47 -3.47
CA ARG A 23 0.71 2.61 -2.46
C ARG A 23 -0.25 1.69 -1.74
N LEU A 24 -1.49 2.12 -1.51
CA LEU A 24 -2.53 1.29 -0.90
C LEU A 24 -2.99 0.17 -1.85
N ILE A 25 -3.10 0.45 -3.15
CA ILE A 25 -3.36 -0.58 -4.16
C ILE A 25 -2.18 -1.56 -4.22
N ALA A 26 -0.94 -1.06 -4.30
CA ALA A 26 0.26 -1.90 -4.29
C ALA A 26 0.33 -2.77 -3.02
N ALA A 27 0.00 -2.21 -1.85
CA ALA A 27 -0.07 -2.96 -0.60
C ALA A 27 -1.07 -4.13 -0.69
N ARG A 28 -2.28 -3.89 -1.21
CA ARG A 28 -3.26 -4.96 -1.42
C ARG A 28 -2.78 -5.98 -2.44
N VAL A 29 -2.39 -5.56 -3.64
CA VAL A 29 -1.99 -6.44 -4.75
C VAL A 29 -0.79 -7.31 -4.37
N SER A 30 0.19 -6.74 -3.64
CA SER A 30 1.37 -7.47 -3.14
C SER A 30 1.07 -8.61 -2.17
N THR A 31 -0.17 -8.70 -1.65
CA THR A 31 -0.64 -9.77 -0.76
C THR A 31 -1.48 -10.82 -1.48
N GLY A 32 -1.80 -10.61 -2.76
CA GLY A 32 -2.72 -11.45 -3.53
C GLY A 32 -4.20 -11.31 -3.14
N LEU A 33 -4.53 -10.35 -2.26
CA LEU A 33 -5.88 -10.16 -1.75
C LEU A 33 -6.75 -9.27 -2.66
N GLY A 34 -8.03 -9.60 -2.75
CA GLY A 34 -9.06 -8.73 -3.31
C GLY A 34 -9.51 -7.66 -2.30
N GLN A 35 -10.22 -6.64 -2.80
CA GLN A 35 -10.79 -5.58 -1.94
C GLN A 35 -11.75 -6.14 -0.89
N LYS A 36 -12.46 -7.23 -1.21
CA LYS A 36 -13.38 -7.89 -0.27
C LYS A 36 -12.61 -8.56 0.88
N ASP A 37 -11.51 -9.25 0.59
CA ASP A 37 -10.74 -9.97 1.61
C ASP A 37 -10.15 -9.00 2.64
N VAL A 38 -9.63 -7.86 2.17
CA VAL A 38 -9.13 -6.81 3.07
C VAL A 38 -10.28 -6.20 3.88
N ALA A 39 -11.42 -5.93 3.26
CA ALA A 39 -12.59 -5.39 3.96
C ALA A 39 -13.07 -6.33 5.07
N ASP A 40 -13.18 -7.64 4.77
CA ASP A 40 -13.57 -8.67 5.73
C ASP A 40 -12.54 -8.78 6.86
N ALA A 41 -11.24 -8.75 6.56
CA ALA A 41 -10.17 -8.82 7.56
C ALA A 41 -10.11 -7.59 8.49
N VAL A 42 -10.47 -6.42 7.98
CA VAL A 42 -10.55 -5.17 8.76
C VAL A 42 -11.89 -5.04 9.50
N GLY A 43 -12.92 -5.79 9.09
CA GLY A 43 -14.26 -5.73 9.67
C GLY A 43 -15.10 -4.56 9.16
N ILE A 44 -14.95 -4.19 7.89
CA ILE A 44 -15.69 -3.09 7.23
C ILE A 44 -16.41 -3.58 5.97
N ALA A 45 -17.38 -2.81 5.49
CA ALA A 45 -18.03 -3.11 4.23
C ALA A 45 -17.05 -2.97 3.05
N LYS A 46 -17.18 -3.83 2.02
CA LYS A 46 -16.38 -3.76 0.79
C LYS A 46 -16.38 -2.36 0.18
N GLN A 47 -17.53 -1.69 0.11
CA GLN A 47 -17.65 -0.33 -0.44
C GLN A 47 -16.86 0.70 0.37
N THR A 48 -16.74 0.51 1.69
CA THR A 48 -15.93 1.37 2.55
C THR A 48 -14.45 1.21 2.22
N TYR A 49 -13.96 -0.02 2.08
CA TYR A 49 -12.57 -0.26 1.66
C TYR A 49 -12.30 0.25 0.24
N HIS A 50 -13.21 -0.02 -0.71
CA HIS A 50 -13.14 0.52 -2.07
C HIS A 50 -13.00 2.04 -2.08
N SER A 51 -13.76 2.75 -1.22
CA SER A 51 -13.68 4.20 -1.10
C SER A 51 -12.38 4.70 -0.46
N GLN A 52 -11.82 3.96 0.51
CA GLN A 52 -10.50 4.28 1.08
C GLN A 52 -9.41 4.16 0.02
N GLU A 53 -9.43 3.09 -0.75
CA GLU A 53 -8.48 2.85 -1.84
C GLU A 53 -8.63 3.90 -2.94
N GLY A 54 -9.85 4.11 -3.44
CA GLY A 54 -10.12 5.07 -4.50
C GLY A 54 -9.78 6.52 -4.14
N ARG A 55 -9.87 6.91 -2.86
CA ARG A 55 -9.52 8.26 -2.40
C ARG A 55 -8.09 8.39 -1.87
N GLY A 56 -7.33 7.29 -1.79
CA GLY A 56 -6.03 7.29 -1.11
C GLY A 56 -6.12 7.73 0.35
N ALA A 57 -7.16 7.30 1.04
CA ALA A 57 -7.44 7.68 2.42
C ALA A 57 -7.71 6.43 3.28
N PRO A 58 -6.71 5.56 3.51
CA PRO A 58 -6.86 4.41 4.38
C PRO A 58 -7.17 4.86 5.82
N SER A 59 -8.05 4.12 6.48
CA SER A 59 -8.24 4.30 7.92
C SER A 59 -7.04 3.77 8.69
N ILE A 60 -6.89 4.20 9.96
CA ILE A 60 -5.89 3.64 10.87
C ILE A 60 -6.05 2.12 11.01
N ALA A 61 -7.28 1.61 11.00
CA ALA A 61 -7.54 0.17 11.09
C ALA A 61 -6.99 -0.58 9.87
N THR A 62 -7.21 -0.05 8.67
CA THR A 62 -6.67 -0.61 7.42
C THR A 62 -5.14 -0.58 7.41
N ALA A 63 -4.53 0.56 7.75
CA ALA A 63 -3.07 0.67 7.81
C ALA A 63 -2.47 -0.29 8.86
N ARG A 64 -3.12 -0.41 10.03
CA ARG A 64 -2.71 -1.35 11.08
C ARG A 64 -2.83 -2.81 10.62
N TYR A 65 -3.86 -3.15 9.84
CA TYR A 65 -4.00 -4.49 9.27
C TYR A 65 -2.82 -4.81 8.36
N PHE A 66 -2.49 -3.93 7.41
CA PHE A 66 -1.34 -4.13 6.53
C PHE A 66 -0.01 -4.23 7.28
N TYR A 67 0.19 -3.43 8.33
CA TYR A 67 1.37 -3.53 9.18
C TYR A 67 1.45 -4.88 9.91
N ARG A 68 0.38 -5.28 10.61
CA ARG A 68 0.40 -6.47 11.46
C ARG A 68 0.37 -7.79 10.68
N ALA A 69 -0.40 -7.84 9.61
CA ALA A 69 -0.59 -9.07 8.84
C ALA A 69 0.49 -9.24 7.78
N HIS A 70 1.03 -8.15 7.24
CA HIS A 70 1.85 -8.18 6.01
C HIS A 70 3.19 -7.43 6.14
N GLY A 71 3.48 -6.83 7.29
CA GLY A 71 4.74 -6.10 7.50
C GLY A 71 4.88 -4.83 6.67
N ILE A 72 3.77 -4.30 6.14
CA ILE A 72 3.76 -3.06 5.35
C ILE A 72 3.48 -1.91 6.33
N ASP A 73 4.51 -1.16 6.68
CA ASP A 73 4.41 -0.13 7.72
C ASP A 73 3.69 1.15 7.25
N PHE A 74 3.43 2.02 8.23
CA PHE A 74 2.72 3.29 8.03
C PHE A 74 3.55 4.29 7.23
N ASN A 75 4.88 4.29 7.38
CA ASN A 75 5.75 5.22 6.66
C ASN A 75 5.72 4.90 5.17
N PHE A 76 5.70 3.62 4.81
CA PHE A 76 5.46 3.22 3.43
C PHE A 76 4.08 3.68 2.95
N LEU A 77 3.00 3.34 3.67
CA LEU A 77 1.63 3.66 3.22
C LEU A 77 1.35 5.17 3.07
N PHE A 78 1.90 6.02 3.94
CA PHE A 78 1.58 7.45 3.97
C PHE A 78 2.67 8.34 3.37
N HIS A 79 3.95 7.96 3.47
CA HIS A 79 5.09 8.75 2.95
C HIS A 79 5.91 8.07 1.84
N GLY A 80 5.77 6.76 1.62
CA GLY A 80 6.45 6.02 0.55
C GLY A 80 7.85 5.56 0.98
N ASP A 81 8.16 5.68 2.27
CA ASP A 81 9.43 5.25 2.84
C ASP A 81 9.48 3.72 2.91
N PHE A 82 10.48 3.15 2.25
CA PHE A 82 10.69 1.71 2.12
C PHE A 82 11.96 1.23 2.83
N VAL A 83 12.67 2.11 3.54
CA VAL A 83 13.97 1.80 4.16
C VAL A 83 13.81 0.78 5.29
N GLN A 84 12.71 0.87 6.04
CA GLN A 84 12.44 -0.01 7.19
C GLN A 84 11.73 -1.32 6.81
N LEU A 85 11.29 -1.45 5.55
CA LEU A 85 10.61 -2.65 5.10
C LEU A 85 11.59 -3.83 5.01
N ASN A 86 11.11 -5.01 5.35
CA ASN A 86 11.79 -6.26 5.00
C ASN A 86 12.04 -6.29 3.48
N PRO A 87 13.25 -6.66 3.00
CA PRO A 87 13.55 -6.74 1.58
C PRO A 87 12.52 -7.49 0.75
N GLU A 88 12.00 -8.62 1.24
CA GLU A 88 10.97 -9.41 0.53
C GLU A 88 9.65 -8.65 0.41
N VAL A 89 9.25 -7.92 1.47
CA VAL A 89 8.07 -7.05 1.45
C VAL A 89 8.24 -5.91 0.45
N ARG A 90 9.43 -5.32 0.39
CA ARG A 90 9.74 -4.26 -0.57
C ARG A 90 9.71 -4.76 -2.01
N GLU A 91 10.22 -5.96 -2.28
CA GLU A 91 10.23 -6.55 -3.62
C GLU A 91 8.81 -6.81 -4.14
N ARG A 92 7.93 -7.42 -3.33
CA ARG A 92 6.53 -7.66 -3.73
C ARG A 92 5.74 -6.35 -3.89
N LEU A 93 6.03 -5.32 -3.08
CA LEU A 93 5.43 -4.00 -3.24
C LEU A 93 5.90 -3.33 -4.54
N ALA A 94 7.18 -3.44 -4.87
CA ALA A 94 7.72 -2.87 -6.11
C ALA A 94 7.11 -3.55 -7.35
N ALA A 95 7.01 -4.89 -7.35
CA ALA A 95 6.35 -5.63 -8.40
C ALA A 95 4.87 -5.21 -8.57
N ALA A 96 4.14 -5.07 -7.46
CA ALA A 96 2.73 -4.65 -7.48
C ALA A 96 2.54 -3.18 -7.93
N ALA A 97 3.45 -2.29 -7.55
CA ALA A 97 3.37 -0.88 -7.97
C ALA A 97 3.68 -0.71 -9.46
N GLN A 98 4.58 -1.53 -10.03
CA GLN A 98 4.87 -1.51 -11.47
C GLN A 98 3.68 -1.94 -12.32
N SER A 99 2.89 -2.93 -11.88
CA SER A 99 1.71 -3.39 -12.64
C SER A 99 0.56 -2.39 -12.66
N GLU A 100 0.51 -1.46 -11.71
CA GLU A 100 -0.52 -0.41 -11.62
C GLU A 100 -0.09 0.91 -12.29
N ALA A 101 1.20 1.06 -12.59
CA ALA A 101 1.75 2.25 -13.24
C ALA A 101 1.73 2.17 -14.78
N GLY A 102 1.35 1.02 -15.35
CA GLY A 102 1.17 0.79 -16.80
C GLY A 102 -0.29 0.78 -17.20
#